data_AF-A0A7L3M8E0-F1
#
_entry.id   AF-A0A7L3M8E0-F1
#
_cell.length_a   1.000
_cell.length_b   1.000
_cell.length_c   1.000
_cell.angle_alpha   90.00
_cell.angle_beta   90.00
_cell.angle_gamma   90.00
#
_symmetry.space_group_name_H-M   'P 1'
#
loop_
_entity.id
_entity.type
_entity.pdbx_description
1 polymer ?
#
loop_
_entity_poly.entity_id
_entity_poly.type
_entity_poly.pdbx_seq_one_letter_code
_entity_poly.pdbx_strand_id
1 'polypeptide(L)'
;AELAAVVRTFERFSEPFNLVTDSAYVAGMVARAEHSALKEISNKALFELLSKLIYAVSRREQPFFVMHVRLHTDLPGIIAEGNSHADSLAAAPIGLCNLPDLFQQAKLSHQMFHQNVPGLVKQFHLKHDQAKAIVATCPKCQKSALPSLGVGINP
;
A
#
# COMPACT_ATOMS: atom_id res chain seq x y z
N ALA A 1 5.10 13.16 -4.54
CA ALA A 1 4.15 12.05 -4.35
C ALA A 1 2.75 12.60 -4.07
N GLU A 2 2.59 13.42 -3.02
CA GLU A 2 1.32 14.05 -2.60
C GLU A 2 0.40 14.57 -3.72
N LEU A 3 0.90 15.47 -4.57
CA LEU A 3 0.06 16.05 -5.64
C LEU A 3 -0.49 14.97 -6.59
N ALA A 4 0.31 13.96 -6.91
CA ALA A 4 -0.14 12.86 -7.76
C ALA A 4 -1.16 11.96 -7.06
N ALA A 5 -1.04 11.75 -5.75
CA ALA A 5 -2.03 11.04 -4.95
C ALA A 5 -3.36 11.81 -4.95
N VAL A 6 -3.33 13.12 -4.77
CA VAL A 6 -4.53 13.97 -4.83
C VAL A 6 -5.20 13.93 -6.20
N VAL A 7 -4.45 14.09 -7.29
CA VAL A 7 -5.00 13.96 -8.65
C VAL A 7 -5.69 12.62 -8.83
N ARG A 8 -5.07 11.52 -8.39
CA ARG A 8 -5.67 10.17 -8.45
C ARG A 8 -6.95 10.07 -7.63
N THR A 9 -7.02 10.68 -6.46
CA THR A 9 -8.24 10.74 -5.65
C THR A 9 -9.39 11.39 -6.41
N PHE A 10 -9.14 12.56 -7.03
CA PHE A 10 -10.15 13.25 -7.83
C PHE A 10 -10.57 12.47 -9.08
N GLU A 11 -9.65 11.74 -9.72
CA GLU A 11 -9.95 10.86 -10.85
C GLU A 11 -10.73 9.61 -10.43
N ARG A 12 -10.49 9.09 -9.22
CA ARG A 12 -11.05 7.82 -8.74
C ARG A 12 -12.46 7.97 -8.17
N PHE A 13 -12.70 9.01 -7.38
CA PHE A 13 -13.95 9.17 -6.64
C PHE A 13 -14.88 10.14 -7.35
N SER A 14 -15.88 9.60 -8.04
CA SER A 14 -16.98 10.39 -8.60
C SER A 14 -17.98 10.87 -7.53
N GLU A 15 -18.02 10.21 -6.38
CA GLU A 15 -18.92 10.51 -5.25
C GLU A 15 -18.35 11.60 -4.33
N PRO A 16 -19.17 12.26 -3.50
CA PRO A 16 -18.69 13.23 -2.50
C PRO A 16 -17.61 12.64 -1.59
N PHE A 17 -16.54 13.40 -1.31
CA PHE A 17 -15.48 12.94 -0.40
C PHE A 17 -14.79 14.08 0.35
N ASN A 18 -14.11 13.72 1.44
CA ASN A 18 -13.27 14.63 2.20
C ASN A 18 -11.80 14.28 1.95
N LEU A 19 -11.05 15.21 1.36
CA LEU A 19 -9.61 15.12 1.20
C LEU A 19 -8.93 15.55 2.49
N VAL A 20 -8.26 14.63 3.14
CA VAL A 20 -7.36 14.91 4.26
C VAL A 20 -5.93 14.79 3.75
N THR A 21 -5.12 15.83 3.93
CA THR A 21 -3.71 15.82 3.52
C THR A 21 -2.86 16.44 4.62
N ASP A 22 -1.65 15.93 4.78
CA ASP A 22 -0.66 16.49 5.67
C ASP A 22 0.17 17.63 5.06
N SER A 23 0.02 17.83 3.75
CA SER A 23 0.71 18.84 2.98
C SER A 23 -0.12 20.12 2.89
N ALA A 24 0.26 21.12 3.68
CA ALA A 24 -0.34 22.46 3.62
C ALA A 24 -0.23 23.07 2.22
N TYR A 25 0.86 22.74 1.51
CA TYR A 25 1.08 23.17 0.14
C TYR A 25 0.02 22.59 -0.80
N VAL A 26 -0.19 21.28 -0.78
CA VAL A 26 -1.19 20.62 -1.63
C VAL A 26 -2.61 21.04 -1.25
N ALA A 27 -2.93 21.14 0.04
CA ALA A 27 -4.22 21.65 0.49
C ALA A 27 -4.50 23.04 -0.11
N GLY A 28 -3.54 23.95 -0.05
CA GLY A 28 -3.65 25.28 -0.64
C GLY A 28 -3.76 25.28 -2.16
N MET A 29 -3.12 24.33 -2.84
CA MET A 29 -3.25 24.18 -4.30
C MET A 29 -4.66 23.75 -4.69
N VAL A 30 -5.21 22.73 -4.04
CA VAL A 30 -6.57 22.23 -4.33
C VAL A 30 -7.61 23.32 -4.05
N ALA A 31 -7.46 24.04 -2.94
CA ALA A 31 -8.36 25.14 -2.55
C ALA A 31 -8.39 26.29 -3.57
N ARG A 32 -7.36 26.43 -4.42
CA ARG A 32 -7.29 27.44 -5.49
C ARG A 32 -7.42 26.84 -6.89
N ALA A 33 -7.54 25.52 -7.03
CA ALA A 33 -7.48 24.87 -8.33
C ALA A 33 -8.71 25.18 -9.20
N GLU A 34 -9.86 25.42 -8.57
CA GLU A 34 -11.11 25.74 -9.25
C GLU A 34 -10.95 27.02 -10.08
N HIS A 35 -11.21 26.94 -11.39
CA HIS A 35 -11.11 28.04 -12.34
C HIS A 35 -9.72 28.72 -12.44
N SER A 36 -8.66 28.07 -11.94
CA SER A 36 -7.31 28.60 -12.06
C SER A 36 -6.75 28.47 -13.48
N ALA A 37 -6.05 29.51 -13.94
CA ALA A 37 -5.26 29.45 -15.17
C ALA A 37 -3.80 29.07 -14.85
N LEU A 38 -3.29 28.04 -15.50
CA LEU A 38 -1.91 27.60 -15.33
C LEU A 38 -1.00 28.29 -16.36
N LYS A 39 -0.02 29.05 -15.87
CA LYS A 39 1.07 29.54 -16.73
C LYS A 39 1.94 28.37 -17.16
N GLU A 40 2.47 28.41 -18.37
CA GLU A 40 3.42 27.41 -18.86
C GLU A 40 4.65 27.34 -17.95
N ILE A 41 5.04 26.12 -17.57
CA ILE A 41 6.16 25.82 -16.67
C ILE A 41 7.10 24.86 -17.39
N SER A 42 8.41 25.06 -17.23
CA SER A 42 9.45 24.23 -17.85
C SER A 42 9.42 22.75 -17.39
N ASN A 43 8.94 22.49 -16.17
CA ASN A 43 8.78 21.13 -15.67
C ASN A 43 7.49 20.51 -16.21
N LYS A 44 7.62 19.76 -17.32
CA LYS A 44 6.50 19.10 -18.01
C LYS A 44 5.68 18.19 -17.10
N ALA A 45 6.34 17.37 -16.28
CA ALA A 45 5.64 16.42 -15.39
C ALA A 45 4.79 17.15 -14.34
N LEU A 46 5.32 18.23 -13.76
CA LEU A 46 4.56 19.07 -12.82
C LEU A 46 3.43 19.80 -13.54
N PHE A 47 3.69 20.36 -14.73
CA PHE A 47 2.67 21.04 -15.54
C PHE A 47 1.50 20.11 -15.88
N GLU A 48 1.78 18.87 -16.26
CA GLU A 48 0.76 17.86 -16.52
C GLU A 48 -0.08 17.54 -15.27
N LEU A 49 0.56 17.33 -14.11
CA LEU A 49 -0.15 17.06 -12.86
C LEU A 49 -1.05 18.23 -12.44
N LEU A 50 -0.55 19.46 -12.56
CA LEU A 50 -1.29 20.67 -12.26
C LEU A 50 -2.49 20.85 -13.20
N SER A 51 -2.27 20.63 -14.50
CA SER A 51 -3.33 20.70 -15.51
C SER A 51 -4.44 19.70 -15.23
N LYS A 52 -4.07 18.45 -14.87
CA LYS A 52 -5.03 17.42 -14.47
C LYS A 52 -5.80 17.80 -13.21
N LEU A 53 -5.11 18.32 -12.18
CA LEU A 53 -5.78 18.76 -10.96
C LEU A 53 -6.81 19.86 -11.24
N ILE A 54 -6.41 20.91 -11.96
CA ILE A 54 -7.29 22.04 -12.31
C ILE A 54 -8.49 21.54 -13.10
N TYR A 55 -8.27 20.68 -14.09
CA TYR A 55 -9.33 20.08 -14.89
C TYR A 55 -10.29 19.24 -14.04
N ALA A 56 -9.77 18.36 -13.19
CA ALA A 56 -10.57 17.46 -12.38
C ALA A 56 -11.40 18.21 -11.33
N VAL A 57 -10.83 19.24 -10.68
CA VAL A 57 -11.53 20.09 -9.72
C VAL A 57 -12.60 20.93 -10.41
N SER A 58 -12.28 21.58 -11.53
CA SER A 58 -13.20 22.51 -12.20
C SER A 58 -14.41 21.83 -12.85
N ARG A 59 -14.29 20.54 -13.22
CA ARG A 59 -15.40 19.77 -13.80
C ARG A 59 -16.23 19.01 -12.78
N ARG A 60 -15.84 19.05 -11.51
CA ARG A 60 -16.45 18.23 -10.49
C ARG A 60 -17.79 18.82 -10.07
N GLU A 61 -18.85 18.02 -10.20
CA GLU A 61 -20.19 18.41 -9.75
C GLU A 61 -20.46 18.01 -8.29
N GLN A 62 -19.83 16.92 -7.83
CA GLN A 62 -20.04 16.41 -6.47
C GLN A 62 -19.19 17.19 -5.45
N PRO A 63 -19.75 17.53 -4.28
CA PRO A 63 -19.04 18.29 -3.26
C PRO A 63 -17.79 17.55 -2.76
N PHE A 64 -16.78 18.32 -2.40
CA PHE A 64 -15.62 17.82 -1.69
C PHE A 64 -15.15 18.85 -0.67
N PHE A 65 -14.52 18.37 0.39
CA PHE A 65 -13.87 19.23 1.39
C PHE A 65 -12.38 18.94 1.42
N VAL A 66 -11.56 19.95 1.69
CA VAL A 66 -10.10 19.80 1.83
C VAL A 66 -9.70 20.22 3.23
N MET A 67 -9.09 19.29 3.96
CA MET A 67 -8.56 19.51 5.30
C MET A 67 -7.05 19.30 5.30
N HIS A 68 -6.32 20.26 5.85
CA HIS A 68 -4.92 20.11 6.19
C HIS A 68 -4.77 19.63 7.63
N VAL A 69 -3.98 18.57 7.85
CA VAL A 69 -3.63 18.06 9.18
C VAL A 69 -2.12 18.14 9.33
N ARG A 70 -1.59 18.60 10.45
CA ARG A 70 -0.12 18.58 10.62
C ARG A 70 0.34 17.17 11.01
N LEU A 71 1.41 16.69 10.36
CA LEU A 71 2.21 15.57 10.86
C LEU A 71 2.61 15.86 12.32
N HIS A 72 2.51 14.84 13.17
CA HIS A 72 2.77 14.92 14.61
C HIS A 72 1.81 15.82 15.41
N THR A 73 0.56 15.91 14.98
CA THR A 73 -0.48 16.37 15.91
C THR A 73 -0.85 15.21 16.83
N ASP A 74 -0.86 15.45 18.15
CA ASP A 74 -1.39 14.53 19.17
C ASP A 74 -2.93 14.43 19.09
N LEU A 75 -3.49 14.49 17.88
CA LEU A 75 -4.92 14.36 17.64
C LEU A 75 -5.29 12.88 17.75
N PRO A 76 -6.01 12.43 18.80
CA PRO A 76 -6.51 11.07 18.83
C PRO A 76 -7.62 10.89 17.79
N GLY A 77 -7.68 9.69 17.20
CA GLY A 77 -8.83 9.23 16.42
C GLY A 77 -8.58 8.97 14.94
N ILE A 78 -9.68 8.76 14.21
CA ILE A 78 -9.72 8.22 12.84
C ILE A 78 -8.87 9.00 11.82
N ILE A 79 -8.65 10.29 12.05
CA ILE A 79 -7.90 11.16 11.13
C ILE A 79 -6.40 10.90 11.24
N ALA A 80 -5.85 10.79 12.47
CA ALA A 80 -4.44 10.53 12.68
C ALA A 80 -4.07 9.09 12.26
N GLU A 81 -4.94 8.12 12.57
CA GLU A 81 -4.78 6.74 12.13
C GLU A 81 -4.79 6.63 10.59
N GLY A 82 -5.74 7.31 9.93
CA GLY A 82 -5.83 7.36 8.47
C GLY A 82 -4.59 8.00 7.82
N ASN A 83 -4.07 9.08 8.40
CA ASN A 83 -2.85 9.72 7.89
C ASN A 83 -1.64 8.80 8.04
N SER A 84 -1.44 8.20 9.22
CA SER A 84 -0.34 7.26 9.45
C SER A 84 -0.41 6.05 8.51
N HIS A 85 -1.62 5.56 8.22
CA HIS A 85 -1.82 4.50 7.25
C HIS A 85 -1.45 4.94 5.83
N ALA A 86 -1.87 6.14 5.40
CA ALA A 86 -1.50 6.70 4.10
C ALA A 86 0.02 6.88 3.97
N ASP A 87 0.69 7.40 5.00
CA ASP A 87 2.14 7.57 5.04
C ASP A 87 2.87 6.24 4.93
N SER A 88 2.40 5.22 5.65
CA SER A 88 2.96 3.87 5.57
C SER A 88 2.82 3.27 4.17
N LEU A 89 1.70 3.51 3.49
CA LEU A 89 1.48 3.04 2.12
C LEU A 89 2.28 3.83 1.09
N ALA A 90 2.52 5.12 1.33
CA ALA A 90 3.35 5.96 0.46
C ALA A 90 4.85 5.67 0.62
N ALA A 91 5.29 5.32 1.83
CA ALA A 91 6.66 4.93 2.14
C ALA A 91 6.97 3.47 1.75
N ALA A 92 5.95 2.66 1.48
CA ALA A 92 6.15 1.30 0.98
C ALA A 92 6.84 1.35 -0.40
N PRO A 93 7.94 0.60 -0.60
CA PRO A 93 8.58 0.50 -1.90
C PRO A 93 7.56 0.10 -2.96
N ILE A 94 7.58 0.75 -4.12
CA ILE A 94 6.61 0.55 -5.23
C ILE A 94 6.49 -0.94 -5.65
N GLY A 95 7.50 -1.78 -5.34
CA GLY A 95 7.48 -3.23 -5.54
C GLY A 95 6.80 -4.07 -4.44
N LEU A 96 6.43 -3.50 -3.29
CA LEU A 96 5.76 -4.17 -2.16
C LEU A 96 4.25 -3.90 -2.13
N CYS A 97 3.76 -2.82 -2.75
CA CYS A 97 2.32 -2.51 -2.75
C CYS A 97 1.46 -3.48 -3.58
N ASN A 98 2.07 -4.32 -4.42
CA ASN A 98 1.39 -5.31 -5.27
C ASN A 98 1.86 -6.75 -5.05
N LEU A 99 2.81 -7.00 -4.15
CA LEU A 99 3.14 -8.35 -3.77
C LEU A 99 2.30 -8.67 -2.53
N PRO A 100 1.34 -9.61 -2.56
CA PRO A 100 0.87 -10.18 -1.31
C PRO A 100 2.12 -10.59 -0.51
N ASP A 101 2.15 -10.34 0.79
CA ASP A 101 3.25 -10.82 1.64
C ASP A 101 3.26 -12.35 1.57
N LEU A 102 3.97 -12.88 0.57
CA LEU A 102 3.99 -14.30 0.20
C LEU A 102 4.52 -15.11 1.37
N PHE A 103 5.35 -14.52 2.23
CA PHE A 103 5.83 -15.14 3.44
C PHE A 103 4.74 -15.27 4.50
N GLN A 104 3.94 -14.23 4.73
CA GLN A 104 2.76 -14.33 5.60
C GLN A 104 1.69 -15.27 5.05
N GLN A 105 1.42 -15.22 3.75
CA GLN A 105 0.45 -16.11 3.11
C GLN A 105 0.91 -17.57 3.19
N ALA A 106 2.20 -17.84 2.98
CA ALA A 106 2.77 -19.17 3.17
C ALA A 106 2.67 -19.64 4.63
N LYS A 107 2.84 -18.74 5.61
CA LYS A 107 2.67 -19.07 7.03
C LYS A 107 1.23 -19.49 7.34
N LEU A 108 0.24 -18.74 6.86
CA LEU A 108 -1.19 -19.06 7.04
C LEU A 108 -1.56 -20.36 6.31
N SER A 109 -1.11 -20.52 5.07
CA SER A 109 -1.32 -21.75 4.28
C SER A 109 -0.71 -22.97 4.96
N HIS A 110 0.51 -22.86 5.48
CA HIS A 110 1.15 -23.94 6.24
C HIS A 110 0.44 -24.26 7.56
N GLN A 111 -0.11 -23.26 8.26
CA GLN A 111 -0.90 -23.50 9.47
C GLN A 111 -2.17 -24.31 9.19
N MET A 112 -2.78 -24.11 8.02
CA MET A 112 -4.01 -24.80 7.61
C MET A 112 -3.74 -26.19 7.02
N PHE A 113 -2.75 -26.29 6.12
CA PHE A 113 -2.54 -27.47 5.27
C PHE A 113 -1.26 -28.24 5.59
N HIS A 114 -0.42 -27.75 6.50
CA HIS A 114 0.85 -28.38 6.91
C HIS A 114 1.77 -28.78 5.73
N GLN A 115 1.83 -27.91 4.71
CA GLN A 115 2.60 -28.12 3.49
C GLN A 115 4.11 -28.24 3.79
N ASN A 116 4.81 -29.14 3.11
CA ASN A 116 6.26 -29.32 3.28
C ASN A 116 7.08 -28.21 2.61
N VAL A 117 8.39 -28.15 2.91
CA VAL A 117 9.30 -27.11 2.41
C VAL A 117 9.28 -27.00 0.87
N PRO A 118 9.39 -28.10 0.08
CA PRO A 118 9.30 -28.00 -1.38
C PRO A 118 7.96 -27.45 -1.88
N GLY A 119 6.85 -27.82 -1.24
CA GLY A 119 5.52 -27.30 -1.57
C GLY A 119 5.40 -25.79 -1.38
N LEU A 120 5.93 -25.27 -0.26
CA LEU A 120 5.94 -23.83 0.01
C LEU A 120 6.84 -23.05 -0.96
N VAL A 121 8.02 -23.60 -1.29
CA VAL A 121 8.94 -23.00 -2.28
C VAL A 121 8.27 -22.92 -3.65
N LYS A 122 7.60 -24.00 -4.08
CA LYS A 122 6.96 -24.05 -5.40
C LYS A 122 5.72 -23.14 -5.49
N GLN A 123 4.89 -23.11 -4.44
CA GLN A 123 3.61 -22.40 -4.46
C GLN A 123 3.74 -20.90 -4.18
N PHE A 124 4.65 -20.50 -3.30
CA PHE A 124 4.81 -19.10 -2.86
C PHE A 124 6.13 -18.49 -3.33
N HIS A 125 6.91 -19.20 -4.15
CA HIS A 125 8.21 -18.76 -4.68
C HIS A 125 9.18 -18.30 -3.59
N LEU A 126 9.08 -18.89 -2.39
CA LEU A 126 9.95 -18.57 -1.26
C LEU A 126 11.35 -19.12 -1.45
N LYS A 127 12.35 -18.48 -0.84
CA LYS A 127 13.67 -19.10 -0.67
C LYS A 127 13.54 -20.33 0.21
N HIS A 128 14.35 -21.34 -0.06
CA HIS A 128 14.33 -22.60 0.69
C HIS A 128 14.49 -22.38 2.21
N ASP A 129 15.34 -21.45 2.63
CA ASP A 129 15.53 -21.11 4.05
C ASP A 129 14.30 -20.48 4.70
N GLN A 130 13.55 -19.66 3.95
CA GLN A 130 12.31 -19.06 4.42
C GLN A 130 11.23 -20.14 4.61
N ALA A 131 11.08 -21.04 3.65
CA ALA A 131 10.16 -22.15 3.76
C ALA A 131 10.54 -23.12 4.90
N LYS A 132 11.85 -23.34 5.12
CA LYS A 132 12.35 -24.13 6.26
C LYS A 132 12.01 -23.48 7.60
N ALA A 133 12.14 -22.15 7.71
CA ALA A 133 11.76 -21.42 8.93
C ALA A 133 10.26 -21.53 9.24
N ILE A 134 9.39 -21.51 8.22
CA ILE A 134 7.94 -21.67 8.40
C ILE A 134 7.62 -23.06 8.97
N VAL A 135 8.19 -24.13 8.38
CA VAL A 135 7.97 -25.50 8.87
C VAL A 135 8.60 -25.71 10.25
N ALA A 136 9.80 -25.17 10.46
CA ALA A 136 10.53 -25.29 11.72
C ALA A 136 9.86 -24.54 12.88
N THR A 137 8.99 -23.57 12.63
CA THR A 137 8.23 -22.86 13.69
C THR A 137 6.86 -23.48 13.96
N CYS A 138 6.47 -24.53 13.23
CA CYS A 138 5.19 -25.22 13.40
C CYS A 138 5.28 -26.31 14.50
N PRO A 139 4.58 -26.17 15.65
CA PRO A 139 4.69 -27.12 16.76
C PRO A 139 4.19 -28.53 16.41
N LYS A 140 3.27 -28.66 15.46
CA LYS A 140 2.76 -29.96 14.99
C LYS A 140 3.77 -30.67 14.10
N CYS A 141 4.44 -29.93 13.21
CA CYS A 141 5.44 -30.49 12.30
C CYS A 141 6.79 -30.77 13.00
N GLN A 142 7.14 -30.01 14.05
CA GLN A 142 8.31 -30.30 14.89
C GLN A 142 8.20 -31.63 15.62
N LYS A 143 7.01 -31.97 16.14
CA LYS A 143 6.78 -33.24 16.86
C LYS A 143 6.85 -34.47 15.96
N SER A 144 6.59 -34.30 14.67
CA SER A 144 6.67 -35.37 13.65
C SER A 144 8.05 -35.50 13.01
N ALA A 145 9.04 -34.68 13.40
CA ALA A 145 10.41 -34.82 12.95
C ALA A 145 11.04 -36.05 13.65
N LEU A 146 10.75 -37.23 13.10
CA LEU A 146 11.50 -38.45 13.42
C LEU A 146 12.99 -38.22 13.14
N PRO A 147 13.91 -38.81 13.94
CA PRO A 147 15.34 -38.76 13.63
C PRO A 147 15.55 -39.31 12.23
N SER A 148 16.35 -38.61 11.42
CA SER A 148 16.66 -39.02 10.05
C SER A 148 17.31 -40.41 10.05
N LEU A 149 16.53 -41.44 9.80
CA LEU A 149 17.03 -42.70 9.27
C LEU A 149 17.06 -42.53 7.76
N GLY A 150 18.27 -42.60 7.22
CA GLY A 150 18.50 -42.48 5.79
C GLY A 150 17.87 -43.63 5.00
N VAL A 151 18.06 -43.49 3.69
CA VAL A 151 17.72 -44.41 2.60
C VAL A 151 16.31 -44.19 2.03
N GLY A 152 16.27 -44.04 0.71
CA GLY A 152 15.08 -43.83 -0.13
C GLY A 152 14.01 -44.92 0.06
N ILE A 153 12.83 -44.80 -0.54
CA ILE A 153 12.57 -44.69 -1.98
C ILE A 153 11.22 -43.94 -2.20
N ASN A 154 11.07 -43.30 -3.36
CA ASN A 154 9.87 -42.69 -3.93
C ASN A 154 8.82 -43.76 -4.37
N PRO A 155 7.51 -43.50 -4.40
CA PRO A 155 6.57 -44.36 -5.14
C PRO A 155 6.85 -44.37 -6.65
#